data_AF-A0A1F7BN24-F1
#
_entry.id   AF-A0A1F7BN24-F1
#
_cell.length_a   1.000
_cell.length_b   1.000
_cell.length_c   1.000
_cell.angle_alpha   90.00
_cell.angle_beta   90.00
_cell.angle_gamma   90.00
#
_symmetry.space_group_name_H-M   'P 1'
#
loop_
_entity.id
_entity.type
_entity.pdbx_description
1 polymer ?
#
loop_
_entity_poly.entity_id
_entity_poly.type
_entity_poly.pdbx_seq_one_letter_code
_entity_poly.pdbx_strand_id
1 'polypeptide(L)'
;MSETVSIRLVDGENMHFAGSSLARTIYEFPLTILLRGELGAGKTTFIQGFAQGLGIETPVTSPTFALEQHHVFFRRGKELNFLHVDCYRLSPRDSEELLASTDDHLGIRCVEWSDRREVPFDGLFILIDICENSNVRTAEVQFSDVVLPSYEQICEWRLHVMLPPHIQEHCDTVGRFSEKIAKHLLLRGRLVRPLLLRRAGELHDLLRFVDFKPQAMPDDFQDSLQEIACWKEWKRRYANMRHEEACGEFLREQGFFGCADIVQAHGDQFFTTPDLTIEQKILFYADKRVKIGDVVSLEERFADLEKRYPDFMLKKGEQWWHSAQEVEKELFEERMPF
;
A
#
# COMPACT_ATOMS: atom_id res chain seq x y z
N MET A 1 11.40 3.55 8.65
CA MET A 1 12.31 2.94 7.65
C MET A 1 11.71 3.19 6.28
N SER A 2 12.52 3.49 5.26
CA SER A 2 12.08 3.53 3.86
C SER A 2 12.22 2.15 3.20
N GLU A 3 11.45 1.91 2.16
CA GLU A 3 11.53 0.69 1.34
C GLU A 3 12.11 1.05 -0.04
N THR A 4 12.95 0.19 -0.60
CA THR A 4 13.49 0.38 -1.96
C THR A 4 13.23 -0.84 -2.81
N VAL A 5 12.71 -0.61 -4.02
CA VAL A 5 12.44 -1.65 -5.01
C VAL A 5 13.13 -1.30 -6.32
N SER A 6 13.39 -2.31 -7.15
CA SER A 6 13.92 -2.13 -8.50
C SER A 6 13.01 -2.82 -9.50
N ILE A 7 12.69 -2.13 -10.59
CA ILE A 7 11.94 -2.68 -11.73
C ILE A 7 12.72 -2.51 -13.02
N ARG A 8 12.56 -3.46 -13.95
CA ARG A 8 13.07 -3.33 -15.32
C ARG A 8 12.04 -2.62 -16.18
N LEU A 9 12.52 -1.72 -17.02
CA LEU A 9 11.73 -0.87 -17.90
C LEU A 9 12.10 -1.20 -19.35
N VAL A 10 11.33 -2.08 -19.98
CA VAL A 10 11.73 -2.68 -21.27
C VAL A 10 11.60 -1.71 -22.44
N ASP A 11 10.59 -0.84 -22.39
CA ASP A 11 10.27 0.13 -23.42
C ASP A 11 9.46 1.31 -22.84
N GLY A 12 9.00 2.21 -23.72
CA GLY A 12 8.18 3.36 -23.34
C GLY A 12 6.80 2.98 -22.80
N GLU A 13 6.20 1.88 -23.26
CA GLU A 13 4.91 1.41 -22.75
C GLU A 13 5.04 0.90 -21.32
N ASN A 14 6.11 0.16 -21.03
CA ASN A 14 6.41 -0.33 -19.69
C ASN A 14 6.79 0.81 -18.73
N MET A 15 7.52 1.83 -19.21
CA MET A 15 7.77 3.08 -18.45
C MET A 15 6.47 3.78 -18.07
N HIS A 16 5.58 3.95 -19.04
CA HIS A 16 4.29 4.59 -18.83
C HIS A 16 3.41 3.75 -17.89
N PHE A 17 3.38 2.43 -18.06
CA PHE A 17 2.67 1.52 -17.16
C PHE A 17 3.20 1.56 -15.73
N ALA A 18 4.52 1.62 -15.54
CA ALA A 18 5.12 1.78 -14.21
C ALA A 18 4.61 3.05 -13.53
N GLY A 19 4.59 4.18 -14.24
CA GLY A 19 3.97 5.42 -13.77
C GLY A 19 2.50 5.23 -13.37
N SER A 20 1.69 4.65 -14.25
CA SER A 20 0.27 4.41 -13.99
C SER A 20 0.03 3.50 -12.78
N SER A 21 0.89 2.49 -12.59
CA SER A 21 0.80 1.60 -11.43
C SER A 21 1.14 2.30 -10.12
N LEU A 22 2.06 3.26 -10.12
CA LEU A 22 2.41 4.05 -8.93
C LEU A 22 1.20 4.84 -8.41
N ALA A 23 0.35 5.36 -9.29
CA ALA A 23 -0.86 6.09 -8.90
C ALA A 23 -1.82 5.25 -8.05
N ARG A 24 -1.76 3.91 -8.19
CA ARG A 24 -2.62 2.96 -7.46
C ARG A 24 -2.06 2.56 -6.09
N THR A 25 -1.00 3.21 -5.64
CA THR A 25 -0.30 2.88 -4.39
C THR A 25 0.09 4.13 -3.58
N ILE A 26 -0.68 5.21 -3.72
CA ILE A 26 -0.52 6.43 -2.93
C ILE A 26 -1.43 6.36 -1.70
N TYR A 27 -0.97 6.80 -0.53
CA TYR A 27 -1.77 6.76 0.71
C TYR A 27 -2.04 8.14 1.25
N GLU A 28 -0.99 8.94 1.40
CA GLU A 28 -1.03 10.21 2.11
C GLU A 28 -0.76 11.39 1.16
N PHE A 29 -1.23 12.57 1.56
CA PHE A 29 -0.99 13.85 0.89
C PHE A 29 -0.69 14.91 1.95
N PRO A 30 0.12 15.94 1.63
CA PRO A 30 0.82 16.17 0.37
C PRO A 30 1.93 15.15 0.11
N LEU A 31 2.24 14.90 -1.17
CA LEU A 31 3.29 13.96 -1.59
C LEU A 31 4.19 14.61 -2.64
N THR A 32 5.51 14.50 -2.45
CA THR A 32 6.49 14.85 -3.48
C THR A 32 7.07 13.60 -4.14
N ILE A 33 7.04 13.54 -5.47
CA ILE A 33 7.66 12.48 -6.28
C ILE A 33 8.86 13.10 -7.00
N LEU A 34 10.04 12.56 -6.73
CA LEU A 34 11.31 13.05 -7.23
C LEU A 34 11.80 12.12 -8.32
N LEU A 35 12.06 12.63 -9.51
CA LEU A 35 12.59 11.85 -10.62
C LEU A 35 14.02 12.28 -10.95
N ARG A 36 14.89 11.28 -11.12
CA ARG A 36 16.29 11.40 -11.56
C ARG A 36 16.54 10.47 -12.75
N GLY A 37 17.59 10.78 -13.48
CA GLY A 37 18.02 10.00 -14.64
C GLY A 37 18.45 10.90 -15.79
N GLU A 38 19.20 10.33 -16.73
CA GLU A 38 19.79 11.07 -17.85
C GLU A 38 18.74 11.67 -18.80
N LEU A 39 19.19 12.53 -19.72
CA LEU A 39 18.33 13.07 -20.78
C LEU A 39 17.81 11.91 -21.65
N GLY A 40 16.49 11.86 -21.85
CA GLY A 40 15.88 10.75 -22.60
C GLY A 40 15.66 9.46 -21.81
N ALA A 41 15.94 9.43 -20.49
CA ALA A 41 15.70 8.27 -19.63
C ALA A 41 14.21 7.88 -19.54
N GLY A 42 13.28 8.80 -19.84
CA GLY A 42 11.84 8.55 -19.84
C GLY A 42 11.09 9.11 -18.63
N LYS A 43 11.70 10.06 -17.89
CA LYS A 43 11.08 10.76 -16.74
C LYS A 43 9.69 11.31 -17.07
N THR A 44 9.55 12.09 -18.13
CA THR A 44 8.24 12.62 -18.56
C THR A 44 7.25 11.51 -18.95
N THR A 45 7.71 10.43 -19.60
CA THR A 45 6.85 9.27 -19.94
C THR A 45 6.32 8.57 -18.69
N PHE A 46 7.14 8.46 -17.64
CA PHE A 46 6.70 7.96 -16.34
C PHE A 46 5.63 8.87 -15.74
N ILE A 47 5.86 10.19 -15.72
CA ILE A 47 4.90 11.17 -15.16
C ILE A 47 3.58 11.18 -15.94
N GLN A 48 3.62 11.04 -17.26
CA GLN A 48 2.43 10.88 -18.10
C GLN A 48 1.59 9.68 -17.67
N GLY A 49 2.24 8.53 -17.50
CA GLY A 49 1.58 7.33 -17.02
C GLY A 49 0.98 7.49 -15.64
N PHE A 50 1.74 8.14 -14.73
CA PHE A 50 1.27 8.44 -13.39
C PHE A 50 0.04 9.36 -13.39
N ALA A 51 0.08 10.45 -14.16
CA ALA A 51 -1.04 11.36 -14.32
C ALA A 51 -2.28 10.66 -14.90
N GLN A 52 -2.11 9.81 -15.92
CA GLN A 52 -3.19 8.98 -16.44
C GLN A 52 -3.75 8.03 -15.36
N GLY A 53 -2.88 7.41 -14.55
CA GLY A 53 -3.29 6.56 -13.44
C GLY A 53 -4.10 7.29 -12.35
N LEU A 54 -3.90 8.61 -12.21
CA LEU A 54 -4.71 9.48 -11.35
C LEU A 54 -6.02 9.94 -12.00
N GLY A 55 -6.25 9.62 -13.28
CA GLY A 55 -7.41 10.06 -14.04
C GLY A 55 -7.30 11.48 -14.61
N ILE A 56 -6.08 12.04 -14.72
CA ILE A 56 -5.86 13.32 -15.39
C ILE A 56 -5.99 13.12 -16.91
N GLU A 57 -7.04 13.67 -17.51
CA GLU A 57 -7.35 13.52 -18.95
C GLU A 57 -6.64 14.54 -19.84
N THR A 58 -6.13 15.62 -19.25
CA THR A 58 -5.43 16.68 -20.00
C THR A 58 -4.00 16.25 -20.32
N PRO A 59 -3.44 16.66 -21.48
CA PRO A 59 -2.08 16.28 -21.84
C PRO A 59 -1.05 16.78 -20.81
N VAL A 60 -0.33 15.83 -20.20
CA VAL A 60 0.85 16.12 -19.38
C VAL A 60 2.08 16.07 -20.28
N THR A 61 2.70 17.22 -20.48
CA THR A 61 3.91 17.36 -21.29
C THR A 61 5.05 17.84 -20.42
N SER A 62 6.31 17.63 -20.83
CA SER A 62 7.43 18.18 -20.08
C SER A 62 7.37 19.72 -20.09
N PRO A 63 7.28 20.39 -18.93
CA PRO A 63 7.23 21.83 -18.85
C PRO A 63 8.62 22.46 -18.97
N THR A 64 9.60 21.87 -19.67
CA THR A 64 11.00 22.32 -19.70
C THR A 64 11.18 23.85 -19.92
N PHE A 65 10.29 24.50 -20.67
CA PHE A 65 10.33 25.96 -20.88
C PHE A 65 9.38 26.74 -19.96
N ALA A 66 8.24 26.16 -19.58
CA ALA A 66 7.28 26.77 -18.64
C ALA A 66 7.72 26.62 -17.18
N LEU A 67 8.68 25.72 -16.92
CA LEU A 67 9.21 25.24 -15.64
C LEU A 67 8.20 24.46 -14.79
N GLU A 68 6.93 24.86 -14.80
CA GLU A 68 5.85 24.21 -14.07
C GLU A 68 4.59 24.02 -14.93
N GLN A 69 3.81 22.99 -14.61
CA GLN A 69 2.49 22.72 -15.19
C GLN A 69 1.54 22.22 -14.09
N HIS A 70 0.33 22.78 -14.05
CA HIS A 70 -0.68 22.46 -13.04
C HIS A 70 -1.85 21.69 -13.65
N HIS A 71 -2.34 20.69 -12.90
CA HIS A 71 -3.53 19.91 -13.19
C HIS A 71 -4.32 19.66 -11.91
N VAL A 72 -5.52 19.10 -12.06
CA VAL A 72 -6.34 18.62 -10.93
C VAL A 72 -6.73 17.16 -11.18
N PHE A 73 -6.90 16.41 -10.11
CA PHE A 73 -7.44 15.06 -10.13
C PHE A 73 -8.40 14.84 -8.96
N PHE A 74 -9.22 13.79 -9.05
CA PHE A 74 -10.18 13.46 -8.00
C PHE A 74 -9.78 12.17 -7.29
N ARG A 75 -9.84 12.19 -5.96
CA ARG A 75 -9.63 11.00 -5.15
C ARG A 75 -10.63 10.97 -4.01
N ARG A 76 -11.36 9.85 -3.87
CA ARG A 76 -12.44 9.68 -2.89
C ARG A 76 -13.44 10.84 -2.91
N GLY A 77 -13.76 11.34 -4.11
CA GLY A 77 -14.68 12.46 -4.34
C GLY A 77 -14.13 13.85 -3.98
N LYS A 78 -12.85 13.98 -3.61
CA LYS A 78 -12.19 15.27 -3.34
C LYS A 78 -11.28 15.66 -4.49
N GLU A 79 -11.35 16.92 -4.90
CA GLU A 79 -10.40 17.52 -5.85
C GLU A 79 -9.05 17.74 -5.15
N LEU A 80 -7.96 17.37 -5.83
CA LEU A 80 -6.59 17.54 -5.38
C LEU A 80 -5.75 18.14 -6.51
N ASN A 81 -4.73 18.92 -6.15
CA ASN A 81 -3.84 19.52 -7.14
C ASN A 81 -2.73 18.55 -7.54
N PHE A 82 -2.30 18.67 -8.78
CA PHE A 82 -1.12 18.02 -9.33
C PHE A 82 -0.21 19.08 -9.94
N LEU A 83 1.05 19.12 -9.50
CA LEU A 83 2.08 20.03 -9.97
C LEU A 83 3.22 19.23 -10.58
N HIS A 84 3.56 19.51 -11.83
CA HIS A 84 4.73 18.96 -12.51
C HIS A 84 5.77 20.07 -12.70
N VAL A 85 6.97 19.88 -12.14
CA VAL A 85 8.11 20.80 -12.25
C VAL A 85 9.24 20.12 -13.01
N ASP A 86 9.93 20.87 -13.87
CA ASP A 86 11.12 20.41 -14.60
C ASP A 86 12.30 21.38 -14.41
N CYS A 87 13.34 20.92 -13.70
CA CYS A 87 14.53 21.72 -13.40
C CYS A 87 15.65 21.61 -14.46
N TYR A 88 15.46 20.89 -15.58
CA TYR A 88 16.52 20.58 -16.56
C TYR A 88 17.30 21.79 -17.10
N ARG A 89 16.70 22.97 -17.13
CA ARG A 89 17.34 24.18 -17.69
C ARG A 89 17.84 25.16 -16.65
N LEU A 90 17.57 24.89 -15.38
CA LEU A 90 17.86 25.79 -14.29
C LEU A 90 19.25 25.51 -13.71
N SER A 91 19.96 26.56 -13.29
CA SER A 91 21.14 26.36 -12.46
C SER A 91 20.72 25.70 -11.12
N PRO A 92 21.65 25.11 -10.35
CA PRO A 92 21.31 24.57 -9.02
C PRO A 92 20.63 25.61 -8.13
N ARG A 93 21.11 26.86 -8.17
CA ARG A 93 20.50 27.98 -7.45
C ARG A 93 19.07 28.28 -7.90
N ASP A 94 18.84 28.41 -9.21
CA ASP A 94 17.49 28.72 -9.72
C ASP A 94 16.52 27.55 -9.48
N SER A 95 17.03 26.31 -9.50
CA SER A 95 16.26 25.11 -9.17
C SER A 95 15.83 25.13 -7.69
N GLU A 96 16.75 25.47 -6.78
CA GLU A 96 16.43 25.64 -5.37
C GLU A 96 15.37 26.73 -5.15
N GLU A 97 15.54 27.90 -5.78
CA GLU A 97 14.59 29.02 -5.65
C GLU A 97 13.18 28.63 -6.13
N LEU A 98 13.06 27.94 -7.29
CA LEU A 98 11.77 27.46 -7.81
C LEU A 98 11.15 26.35 -6.95
N LEU A 99 11.96 25.39 -6.49
CA LEU A 99 11.44 24.29 -5.68
C LEU A 99 10.99 24.77 -4.30
N ALA A 100 11.74 25.69 -3.69
CA ALA A 100 11.36 26.34 -2.45
C ALA A 100 10.03 27.11 -2.57
N SER A 101 9.76 27.76 -3.72
CA SER A 101 8.48 28.43 -3.95
C SER A 101 7.28 27.50 -4.12
N THR A 102 7.50 26.18 -4.15
CA THR A 102 6.44 25.16 -4.29
C THR A 102 6.41 24.17 -3.12
N ASP A 103 7.19 24.40 -2.05
CA ASP A 103 7.26 23.49 -0.89
C ASP A 103 5.95 23.46 -0.08
N ASP A 104 5.08 24.46 -0.23
CA ASP A 104 3.73 24.50 0.37
C ASP A 104 2.64 23.86 -0.49
N HIS A 105 3.00 23.25 -1.63
CA HIS A 105 2.05 22.63 -2.54
C HIS A 105 1.22 21.53 -1.88
N LEU A 106 -0.09 21.74 -1.82
CA LEU A 106 -1.06 20.76 -1.34
C LEU A 106 -1.52 19.85 -2.49
N GLY A 107 -1.20 18.57 -2.43
CA GLY A 107 -1.55 17.59 -3.47
C GLY A 107 -0.38 16.69 -3.81
N ILE A 108 -0.14 16.48 -5.11
CA ILE A 108 1.05 15.76 -5.60
C ILE A 108 1.95 16.70 -6.39
N ARG A 109 3.21 16.78 -5.98
CA ARG A 109 4.27 17.49 -6.71
C ARG A 109 5.24 16.49 -7.35
N CYS A 110 5.32 16.43 -8.67
CA CYS A 110 6.30 15.66 -9.41
C CYS A 110 7.44 16.57 -9.89
N VAL A 111 8.69 16.23 -9.57
CA VAL A 111 9.88 17.03 -9.91
C VAL A 111 10.83 16.23 -10.78
N GLU A 112 10.96 16.61 -12.05
CA GLU A 112 12.04 16.12 -12.92
C GLU A 112 13.36 16.83 -12.61
N TRP A 113 14.47 16.10 -12.68
CA TRP A 113 15.81 16.62 -12.37
C TRP A 113 15.92 17.12 -10.94
N SER A 114 15.27 16.40 -10.02
CA SER A 114 15.27 16.67 -8.58
C SER A 114 16.67 16.74 -7.95
N ASP A 115 17.66 16.12 -8.59
CA ASP A 115 19.09 16.16 -8.22
C ASP A 115 19.75 17.53 -8.43
N ARG A 116 19.09 18.48 -9.10
CA ARG A 116 19.58 19.87 -9.20
C ARG A 116 19.34 20.69 -7.95
N ARG A 117 18.50 20.20 -7.04
CA ARG A 117 18.35 20.75 -5.69
C ARG A 117 19.49 20.21 -4.83
N GLU A 118 20.26 21.11 -4.21
CA GLU A 118 21.31 20.71 -3.26
C GLU A 118 20.73 20.44 -1.87
N VAL A 119 19.67 21.16 -1.48
CA VAL A 119 19.00 20.96 -0.20
C VAL A 119 18.15 19.69 -0.26
N PRO A 120 18.23 18.79 0.75
CA PRO A 120 17.36 17.65 0.83
C PRO A 120 15.88 18.05 0.85
N PHE A 121 15.03 17.24 0.22
CA PHE A 121 13.58 17.42 0.33
C PHE A 121 13.11 16.99 1.72
N ASP A 122 12.38 17.87 2.39
CA ASP A 122 11.71 17.58 3.65
C ASP A 122 10.40 16.81 3.43
N GLY A 123 9.94 16.09 4.46
CA GLY A 123 8.64 15.43 4.47
C GLY A 123 8.60 14.06 3.77
N LEU A 124 7.38 13.64 3.39
CA LEU A 124 7.11 12.36 2.74
C LEU A 124 7.38 12.47 1.23
N PHE A 125 8.25 11.60 0.71
CA PHE A 125 8.58 11.60 -0.72
C PHE A 125 8.78 10.19 -1.28
N ILE A 126 8.67 10.09 -2.61
CA ILE A 126 9.08 8.93 -3.39
C ILE A 126 10.19 9.38 -4.32
N LEU A 127 11.35 8.74 -4.24
CA LEU A 127 12.48 9.00 -5.14
C LEU A 127 12.56 7.90 -6.19
N ILE A 128 12.63 8.29 -7.45
CA ILE A 128 12.69 7.40 -8.62
C ILE A 128 13.95 7.75 -9.39
N ASP A 129 14.93 6.85 -9.37
CA ASP A 129 16.14 6.96 -10.15
C ASP A 129 16.07 6.05 -11.37
N ILE A 130 15.99 6.65 -12.56
CA ILE A 130 15.92 5.93 -13.83
C ILE A 130 17.31 5.87 -14.45
N CYS A 131 17.88 4.67 -14.44
CA CYS A 131 19.20 4.37 -14.97
C CYS A 131 19.10 3.53 -16.25
N GLU A 132 20.03 3.73 -17.18
CA GLU A 132 20.20 2.89 -18.37
C GLU A 132 21.59 2.24 -18.36
N ASN A 133 21.64 0.91 -18.29
CA ASN A 133 22.87 0.13 -18.26
C ASN A 133 22.82 -0.96 -19.33
N SER A 134 23.79 -0.96 -20.26
CA SER A 134 23.89 -1.98 -21.31
C SER A 134 22.58 -2.22 -22.10
N ASN A 135 21.91 -1.14 -22.51
CA ASN A 135 20.59 -1.13 -23.18
C ASN A 135 19.42 -1.70 -22.35
N VAL A 136 19.58 -1.81 -21.03
CA VAL A 136 18.49 -2.16 -20.11
C VAL A 136 18.22 -0.94 -19.23
N ARG A 137 16.98 -0.43 -19.28
CA ARG A 137 16.52 0.59 -18.34
C ARG A 137 15.98 -0.06 -17.08
N THR A 138 16.31 0.54 -15.95
CA THR A 138 15.80 0.15 -14.63
C THR A 138 15.39 1.39 -13.86
N ALA A 139 14.33 1.29 -13.07
CA ALA A 139 14.01 2.30 -12.07
C ALA A 139 14.28 1.73 -10.68
N GLU A 140 15.10 2.42 -9.91
CA GLU A 140 15.20 2.22 -8.47
C GLU A 140 14.23 3.20 -7.79
N VAL A 141 13.28 2.67 -7.04
CA VAL A 141 12.21 3.44 -6.40
C VAL A 141 12.34 3.32 -4.90
N GLN A 142 12.66 4.42 -4.24
CA GLN A 142 12.67 4.55 -2.80
C GLN A 142 11.35 5.17 -2.32
N PHE A 143 10.61 4.41 -1.54
CA PHE A 143 9.39 4.82 -0.87
C PHE A 143 9.71 5.31 0.54
N SER A 144 9.66 6.63 0.71
CA SER A 144 9.74 7.32 2.01
C SER A 144 8.42 7.99 2.38
N ASP A 145 7.34 7.65 1.67
CA ASP A 145 6.01 8.23 1.81
C ASP A 145 5.11 7.47 2.80
N VAL A 146 5.54 6.29 3.26
CA VAL A 146 4.83 5.50 4.27
C VAL A 146 5.81 5.07 5.35
N VAL A 147 5.47 5.35 6.61
CA VAL A 147 6.24 4.89 7.77
C VAL A 147 5.93 3.41 8.02
N LEU A 148 6.99 2.60 8.18
CA LEU A 148 6.91 1.16 8.39
C LEU A 148 7.30 0.77 9.83
N PRO A 149 6.52 -0.09 10.50
CA PRO A 149 6.93 -0.69 11.77
C PRO A 149 8.08 -1.67 11.55
N SER A 150 9.01 -1.72 12.49
CA SER A 150 10.06 -2.75 12.51
C SER A 150 9.47 -4.11 12.87
N TYR A 151 10.16 -5.19 12.49
CA TYR A 151 9.74 -6.53 12.92
C TYR A 151 9.78 -6.70 14.45
N GLU A 152 10.73 -6.03 15.10
CA GLU A 152 10.87 -6.03 16.56
C GLU A 152 9.66 -5.37 17.23
N GLN A 153 9.22 -4.21 16.74
CA GLN A 153 7.99 -3.54 17.21
C GLN A 153 6.77 -4.46 17.04
N ILE A 154 6.66 -5.15 15.91
CA ILE A 154 5.58 -6.13 15.69
C ILE A 154 5.64 -7.24 16.74
N CYS A 155 6.82 -7.80 17.03
CA CYS A 155 6.98 -8.84 18.04
C CYS A 155 6.60 -8.34 19.45
N GLU A 156 7.01 -7.12 19.81
CA GLU A 156 6.63 -6.48 21.07
C GLU A 156 5.10 -6.33 21.18
N TRP A 157 4.44 -5.87 20.12
CA TRP A 157 2.98 -5.74 20.12
C TRP A 157 2.29 -7.09 20.23
N ARG A 158 2.76 -8.13 19.54
CA ARG A 158 2.22 -9.49 19.64
C ARG A 158 2.27 -10.02 21.07
N LEU A 159 3.37 -9.78 21.78
CA LEU A 159 3.50 -10.13 23.20
C LEU A 159 2.55 -9.29 24.08
N HIS A 160 2.48 -7.98 23.82
CA HIS A 160 1.68 -7.04 24.60
C HIS A 160 0.17 -7.31 24.49
N VAL A 161 -0.32 -7.72 23.33
CA VAL A 161 -1.72 -8.10 23.13
C VAL A 161 -2.00 -9.57 23.49
N MET A 162 -0.98 -10.33 23.84
CA MET A 162 -1.05 -11.78 24.07
C MET A 162 -1.66 -12.51 22.85
N LEU A 163 -1.11 -12.26 21.66
CA LEU A 163 -1.59 -12.84 20.40
C LEU A 163 -1.53 -14.39 20.43
N PRO A 164 -2.64 -15.10 20.21
CA PRO A 164 -2.62 -16.57 20.13
C PRO A 164 -1.68 -17.11 19.04
N PRO A 165 -0.91 -18.19 19.29
CA PRO A 165 0.10 -18.68 18.36
C PRO A 165 -0.43 -19.03 16.96
N HIS A 166 -1.64 -19.60 16.87
CA HIS A 166 -2.24 -19.98 15.59
C HIS A 166 -2.68 -18.77 14.75
N ILE A 167 -3.03 -17.64 15.38
CA ILE A 167 -3.31 -16.37 14.67
C ILE A 167 -2.00 -15.76 14.21
N GLN A 168 -0.95 -15.82 15.03
CA GLN A 168 0.38 -15.39 14.62
C GLN A 168 0.87 -16.16 13.38
N GLU A 169 0.72 -17.48 13.35
CA GLU A 169 1.08 -18.33 12.21
C GLU A 169 0.32 -17.93 10.93
N HIS A 170 -0.98 -17.63 11.06
CA HIS A 170 -1.80 -17.10 9.97
C HIS A 170 -1.26 -15.76 9.45
N CYS A 171 -1.04 -14.78 10.34
CA CYS A 171 -0.46 -13.48 9.99
C CYS A 171 0.89 -13.61 9.27
N ASP A 172 1.79 -14.44 9.78
CA ASP A 172 3.12 -14.64 9.20
C ASP A 172 3.05 -15.27 7.81
N THR A 173 2.05 -16.13 7.57
CA THR A 173 1.81 -16.74 6.26
C THR A 173 1.18 -15.76 5.28
N VAL A 174 0.17 -14.98 5.70
CA VAL A 174 -0.42 -13.90 4.90
C VAL A 174 0.62 -12.84 4.53
N GLY A 175 1.48 -12.45 5.47
CA GLY A 175 2.58 -11.51 5.22
C GLY A 175 3.55 -12.04 4.17
N ARG A 176 4.06 -13.27 4.34
CA ARG A 176 4.95 -13.93 3.37
C ARG A 176 4.33 -14.02 1.98
N PHE A 177 3.05 -14.36 1.93
CA PHE A 177 2.34 -14.56 0.67
C PHE A 177 2.07 -13.24 -0.05
N SER A 178 1.64 -12.21 0.68
CA SER A 178 1.50 -10.84 0.16
C SER A 178 2.81 -10.31 -0.42
N GLU A 179 3.93 -10.52 0.28
CA GLU A 179 5.27 -10.16 -0.19
C GLU A 179 5.64 -10.90 -1.49
N LYS A 180 5.32 -12.20 -1.59
CA LYS A 180 5.55 -13.02 -2.79
C LYS A 180 4.75 -12.50 -3.98
N ILE A 181 3.48 -12.14 -3.78
CA ILE A 181 2.63 -11.52 -4.81
C ILE A 181 3.24 -10.19 -5.26
N ALA A 182 3.64 -9.33 -4.33
CA ALA A 182 4.22 -8.04 -4.66
C ALA A 182 5.50 -8.17 -5.50
N LYS A 183 6.42 -9.06 -5.11
CA LYS A 183 7.65 -9.35 -5.88
C LYS A 183 7.34 -9.83 -7.29
N HIS A 184 6.30 -10.64 -7.45
CA HIS A 184 5.85 -11.10 -8.76
C HIS A 184 5.32 -9.96 -9.65
N LEU A 185 4.58 -9.01 -9.08
CA LEU A 185 4.09 -7.84 -9.80
C LEU A 185 5.22 -6.89 -10.20
N LEU A 186 6.23 -6.72 -9.34
CA LEU A 186 7.44 -5.93 -9.66
C LEU A 186 8.18 -6.49 -10.88
N LEU A 187 8.27 -7.83 -11.01
CA LEU A 187 8.87 -8.48 -12.19
C LEU A 187 8.13 -8.19 -13.49
N ARG A 188 6.87 -7.74 -13.43
CA ARG A 188 6.05 -7.32 -14.56
C ARG A 188 5.97 -5.80 -14.72
N GLY A 189 6.83 -5.05 -14.03
CA GLY A 189 6.88 -3.59 -14.13
C GLY A 189 5.75 -2.86 -13.40
N ARG A 190 4.98 -3.55 -12.54
CA ARG A 190 3.98 -2.90 -11.68
C ARG A 190 4.60 -2.51 -10.35
N LEU A 191 4.63 -1.22 -10.04
CA LEU A 191 5.10 -0.71 -8.77
C LEU A 191 4.15 -1.07 -7.62
N VAL A 192 4.72 -1.59 -6.55
CA VAL A 192 4.06 -2.05 -5.32
C VAL A 192 5.13 -2.13 -4.22
N ARG A 193 4.72 -2.12 -2.95
CA ARG A 193 5.62 -2.16 -1.77
C ARG A 193 5.61 -3.53 -1.06
N PRO A 194 6.48 -4.50 -1.43
CA PRO A 194 6.57 -5.81 -0.78
C PRO A 194 6.75 -5.79 0.74
N LEU A 195 7.60 -4.92 1.29
CA LEU A 195 7.86 -4.84 2.72
C LEU A 195 6.67 -4.22 3.45
N LEU A 196 6.05 -3.15 2.92
CA LEU A 196 4.79 -2.64 3.47
C LEU A 196 3.72 -3.73 3.54
N LEU A 197 3.54 -4.49 2.47
CA LEU A 197 2.61 -5.62 2.43
C LEU A 197 2.97 -6.72 3.41
N ARG A 198 4.25 -7.01 3.56
CA ARG A 198 4.74 -7.99 4.53
C ARG A 198 4.34 -7.58 5.96
N ARG A 199 4.58 -6.32 6.32
CA ARG A 199 4.23 -5.77 7.64
C ARG A 199 2.72 -5.71 7.87
N ALA A 200 1.96 -5.27 6.87
CA ALA A 200 0.50 -5.24 6.96
C ALA A 200 -0.07 -6.66 7.16
N GLY A 201 0.42 -7.66 6.43
CA GLY A 201 0.02 -9.06 6.63
C GLY A 201 0.40 -9.63 7.99
N GLU A 202 1.55 -9.26 8.55
CA GLU A 202 1.96 -9.67 9.90
C GLU A 202 1.08 -9.08 11.02
N LEU A 203 0.33 -8.00 10.72
CA LEU A 203 -0.44 -7.21 11.67
C LEU A 203 -1.96 -7.27 11.48
N HIS A 204 -2.46 -7.76 10.34
CA HIS A 204 -3.86 -7.58 9.96
C HIS A 204 -4.88 -8.13 10.97
N ASP A 205 -4.53 -9.24 11.64
CA ASP A 205 -5.35 -9.91 12.64
C ASP A 205 -4.86 -9.71 14.10
N LEU A 206 -4.04 -8.68 14.35
CA LEU A 206 -3.41 -8.46 15.67
C LEU A 206 -4.40 -8.45 16.84
N LEU A 207 -5.66 -8.06 16.59
CA LEU A 207 -6.73 -8.01 17.60
C LEU A 207 -7.94 -8.91 17.25
N ARG A 208 -7.79 -9.86 16.33
CA ARG A 208 -8.91 -10.70 15.82
C ARG A 208 -9.58 -11.57 16.88
N PHE A 209 -8.86 -11.94 17.93
CA PHE A 209 -9.36 -12.77 19.03
C PHE A 209 -10.22 -12.00 20.05
N VAL A 210 -10.32 -10.67 19.93
CA VAL A 210 -11.15 -9.84 20.81
C VAL A 210 -12.49 -9.55 20.14
N ASP A 211 -13.60 -10.03 20.72
CA ASP A 211 -14.93 -9.52 20.36
C ASP A 211 -15.20 -8.21 21.11
N PHE A 212 -15.15 -7.11 20.36
CA PHE A 212 -15.32 -5.73 20.84
C PHE A 212 -16.78 -5.35 21.15
N LYS A 213 -17.77 -6.24 20.94
CA LYS A 213 -19.16 -5.99 21.33
C LYS A 213 -19.34 -6.06 22.86
N PRO A 214 -20.05 -5.11 23.50
CA PRO A 214 -20.20 -5.06 24.96
C PRO A 214 -20.71 -6.34 25.61
N GLN A 215 -21.55 -7.10 24.90
CA GLN A 215 -22.22 -8.30 25.41
C GLN A 215 -21.50 -9.62 25.06
N ALA A 216 -20.45 -9.58 24.25
CA ALA A 216 -19.70 -10.79 23.92
C ALA A 216 -18.95 -11.29 25.17
N MET A 217 -19.25 -12.52 25.58
CA MET A 217 -18.45 -13.24 26.58
C MET A 217 -17.17 -13.74 25.89
N PRO A 218 -16.06 -13.94 26.63
CA PRO A 218 -14.98 -14.77 26.12
C PRO A 218 -15.61 -16.08 25.64
N ASP A 219 -15.28 -16.52 24.43
CA ASP A 219 -15.61 -17.87 24.01
C ASP A 219 -15.07 -18.85 25.07
N ASP A 220 -15.73 -20.01 25.27
CA ASP A 220 -15.44 -21.02 26.31
C ASP A 220 -14.02 -21.68 26.24
N PHE A 221 -13.01 -20.97 25.73
CA PHE A 221 -11.63 -21.40 25.65
C PHE A 221 -10.95 -21.43 27.02
N GLN A 222 -9.90 -22.25 27.09
CA GLN A 222 -9.00 -22.43 28.24
C GLN A 222 -8.05 -21.23 28.43
N ASP A 223 -8.55 -20.00 28.26
CA ASP A 223 -7.72 -18.81 28.36
C ASP A 223 -7.30 -18.55 29.81
N SER A 224 -6.06 -18.15 30.02
CA SER A 224 -5.55 -17.79 31.34
C SER A 224 -6.24 -16.52 31.86
N LEU A 225 -6.27 -16.37 33.20
CA LEU A 225 -6.79 -15.15 33.84
C LEU A 225 -6.04 -13.88 33.37
N GLN A 226 -4.78 -14.02 32.96
CA GLN A 226 -3.96 -12.91 32.44
C GLN A 226 -4.41 -12.48 31.04
N GLU A 227 -4.66 -13.43 30.14
CA GLU A 227 -5.19 -13.17 28.79
C GLU A 227 -6.56 -12.51 28.87
N ILE A 228 -7.46 -13.06 29.69
CA ILE A 228 -8.81 -12.49 29.87
C ILE A 228 -8.73 -11.04 30.39
N ALA A 229 -7.83 -10.74 31.33
CA ALA A 229 -7.65 -9.38 31.84
C ALA A 229 -7.08 -8.44 30.78
N CYS A 230 -6.06 -8.87 30.04
CA CYS A 230 -5.46 -8.12 28.94
C CYS A 230 -6.51 -7.78 27.87
N TRP A 231 -7.31 -8.76 27.44
CA TRP A 231 -8.26 -8.56 26.34
C TRP A 231 -9.46 -7.70 26.73
N LYS A 232 -9.84 -7.68 28.02
CA LYS A 232 -10.82 -6.71 28.55
C LYS A 232 -10.35 -5.26 28.44
N GLU A 233 -9.05 -5.01 28.62
CA GLU A 233 -8.44 -3.68 28.43
C GLU A 233 -8.63 -3.21 26.99
N TRP A 234 -8.25 -4.06 26.02
CA TRP A 234 -8.36 -3.77 24.58
C TRP A 234 -9.80 -3.61 24.13
N LYS A 235 -10.70 -4.47 24.62
CA LYS A 235 -12.14 -4.37 24.37
C LYS A 235 -12.72 -3.03 24.83
N ARG A 236 -12.27 -2.53 25.98
CA ARG A 236 -12.67 -1.20 26.48
C ARG A 236 -12.12 -0.07 25.62
N ARG A 237 -10.87 -0.20 25.16
CA ARG A 237 -10.18 0.82 24.35
C ARG A 237 -10.84 1.02 22.98
N TYR A 238 -11.17 -0.07 22.28
CA TYR A 238 -11.73 -0.04 20.92
C TYR A 238 -13.20 -0.51 20.91
N ALA A 239 -13.97 -0.10 21.90
CA ALA A 239 -15.34 -0.57 22.11
C ALA A 239 -16.23 -0.35 20.87
N ASN A 240 -16.98 -1.39 20.49
CA ASN A 240 -17.88 -1.43 19.33
C ASN A 240 -17.21 -1.34 17.94
N MET A 241 -15.89 -1.40 17.84
CA MET A 241 -15.19 -1.52 16.56
C MET A 241 -15.20 -2.97 16.08
N ARG A 242 -15.03 -3.21 14.77
CA ARG A 242 -14.59 -4.53 14.30
C ARG A 242 -13.09 -4.69 14.50
N HIS A 243 -12.58 -5.92 14.42
CA HIS A 243 -11.16 -6.18 14.66
C HIS A 243 -10.25 -5.46 13.65
N GLU A 244 -10.64 -5.35 12.38
CA GLU A 244 -9.87 -4.65 11.34
C GLU A 244 -9.80 -3.14 11.64
N GLU A 245 -10.89 -2.58 12.16
CA GLU A 245 -10.98 -1.18 12.60
C GLU A 245 -10.15 -0.92 13.85
N ALA A 246 -10.23 -1.82 14.84
CA ALA A 246 -9.43 -1.74 16.06
C ALA A 246 -7.92 -1.86 15.74
N CYS A 247 -7.52 -2.77 14.85
CA CYS A 247 -6.13 -2.90 14.40
C CYS A 247 -5.67 -1.65 13.64
N GLY A 248 -6.50 -1.12 12.74
CA GLY A 248 -6.22 0.13 12.04
C GLY A 248 -6.02 1.30 13.02
N GLU A 249 -6.91 1.46 13.98
CA GLU A 249 -6.81 2.53 14.98
C GLU A 249 -5.58 2.37 15.86
N PHE A 250 -5.29 1.15 16.34
CA PHE A 250 -4.05 0.84 17.05
C PHE A 250 -2.81 1.32 16.26
N LEU A 251 -2.73 0.99 14.97
CA LEU A 251 -1.59 1.39 14.14
C LEU A 251 -1.50 2.91 13.92
N ARG A 252 -2.63 3.62 13.81
CA ARG A 252 -2.65 5.10 13.74
C ARG A 252 -2.17 5.74 15.02
N GLU A 253 -2.57 5.21 16.18
CA GLU A 253 -2.08 5.67 17.49
C GLU A 253 -0.55 5.52 17.62
N GLN A 254 0.04 4.54 16.93
CA GLN A 254 1.49 4.34 16.85
C GLN A 254 2.17 5.13 15.71
N GLY A 255 1.42 5.87 14.89
CA GLY A 255 1.95 6.69 13.79
C GLY A 255 2.15 5.96 12.45
N PHE A 256 1.58 4.76 12.26
CA PHE A 256 1.74 3.95 11.05
C PHE A 256 0.48 4.00 10.15
N PHE A 257 0.15 5.20 9.65
CA PHE A 257 -1.10 5.47 8.91
C PHE A 257 -1.25 4.64 7.62
N GLY A 258 -0.23 4.56 6.77
CA GLY A 258 -0.31 3.75 5.54
C GLY A 258 -0.52 2.25 5.82
N CYS A 259 0.14 1.71 6.85
CA CYS A 259 -0.08 0.32 7.28
C CYS A 259 -1.50 0.13 7.86
N ALA A 260 -1.99 1.10 8.64
CA ALA A 260 -3.34 1.10 9.18
C ALA A 260 -4.40 1.07 8.08
N ASP A 261 -4.25 1.89 7.03
CA ASP A 261 -5.18 1.94 5.90
C ASP A 261 -5.22 0.62 5.13
N ILE A 262 -4.09 -0.09 4.99
CA ILE A 262 -4.05 -1.42 4.37
C ILE A 262 -4.77 -2.44 5.25
N VAL A 263 -4.41 -2.50 6.54
CA VAL A 263 -5.02 -3.44 7.49
C VAL A 263 -6.52 -3.21 7.60
N GLN A 264 -6.99 -1.98 7.72
CA GLN A 264 -8.41 -1.73 7.95
C GLN A 264 -9.30 -2.22 6.78
N ALA A 265 -8.77 -2.24 5.55
CA ALA A 265 -9.52 -2.59 4.35
C ALA A 265 -9.59 -4.10 4.05
N HIS A 266 -8.89 -4.98 4.79
CA HIS A 266 -8.78 -6.41 4.41
C HIS A 266 -10.03 -7.25 4.72
N GLY A 267 -10.95 -6.71 5.51
CA GLY A 267 -12.22 -7.33 5.87
C GLY A 267 -13.40 -6.69 5.13
N ASP A 268 -14.47 -6.41 5.86
CA ASP A 268 -15.69 -5.83 5.31
C ASP A 268 -15.50 -4.41 4.72
N GLN A 269 -14.55 -3.63 5.23
CA GLN A 269 -14.37 -2.27 4.71
C GLN A 269 -13.94 -2.26 3.25
N PHE A 270 -13.36 -3.36 2.76
CA PHE A 270 -13.05 -3.59 1.34
C PHE A 270 -14.19 -3.13 0.41
N PHE A 271 -15.44 -3.46 0.74
CA PHE A 271 -16.60 -3.17 -0.11
C PHE A 271 -17.10 -1.73 -0.01
N THR A 272 -16.63 -0.98 0.98
CA THR A 272 -17.06 0.39 1.25
C THR A 272 -15.97 1.42 1.00
N THR A 273 -14.70 1.00 0.94
CA THR A 273 -13.56 1.89 0.72
C THR A 273 -13.48 2.29 -0.76
N PRO A 274 -13.66 3.58 -1.09
CA PRO A 274 -13.45 4.06 -2.45
C PRO A 274 -11.96 4.05 -2.80
N ASP A 275 -11.66 3.80 -4.08
CA ASP A 275 -10.32 3.88 -4.66
C ASP A 275 -9.28 3.02 -3.90
N LEU A 276 -9.62 1.74 -3.67
CA LEU A 276 -8.72 0.77 -3.05
C LEU A 276 -7.36 0.74 -3.76
N THR A 277 -6.31 0.89 -2.97
CA THR A 277 -4.93 0.73 -3.41
C THR A 277 -4.63 -0.73 -3.77
N ILE A 278 -3.58 -0.93 -4.55
CA ILE A 278 -3.17 -2.28 -4.94
C ILE A 278 -2.75 -3.13 -3.72
N GLU A 279 -2.10 -2.56 -2.70
CA GLU A 279 -1.75 -3.32 -1.50
C GLU A 279 -2.98 -3.70 -0.66
N GLN A 280 -3.98 -2.83 -0.55
CA GLN A 280 -5.25 -3.18 0.11
C GLN A 280 -5.91 -4.39 -0.57
N LYS A 281 -5.91 -4.41 -1.90
CA LYS A 281 -6.41 -5.55 -2.68
C LYS A 281 -5.58 -6.81 -2.48
N ILE A 282 -4.26 -6.70 -2.51
CA ILE A 282 -3.35 -7.83 -2.30
C ILE A 282 -3.55 -8.42 -0.89
N LEU A 283 -3.63 -7.60 0.16
CA LEU A 283 -3.83 -8.10 1.51
C LEU A 283 -5.18 -8.81 1.66
N PHE A 284 -6.26 -8.19 1.17
CA PHE A 284 -7.60 -8.81 1.15
C PHE A 284 -7.55 -10.19 0.50
N TYR A 285 -6.96 -10.27 -0.71
CA TYR A 285 -6.86 -11.51 -1.46
C TYR A 285 -5.96 -12.54 -0.76
N ALA A 286 -4.81 -12.12 -0.24
CA ALA A 286 -3.86 -13.00 0.46
C ALA A 286 -4.49 -13.67 1.68
N ASP A 287 -5.26 -12.93 2.49
CA ASP A 287 -6.00 -13.50 3.63
C ASP A 287 -7.01 -14.57 3.19
N LYS A 288 -7.69 -14.38 2.04
CA LYS A 288 -8.62 -15.39 1.48
C LYS A 288 -7.91 -16.55 0.78
N ARG A 289 -6.58 -16.57 0.77
CA ARG A 289 -5.75 -17.64 0.22
C ARG A 289 -4.95 -18.35 1.30
N VAL A 290 -5.05 -17.94 2.56
CA VAL A 290 -4.32 -18.56 3.67
C VAL A 290 -5.29 -19.24 4.62
N LYS A 291 -5.02 -20.51 4.91
CA LYS A 291 -5.71 -21.32 5.90
C LYS A 291 -4.68 -21.72 6.96
N ILE A 292 -4.71 -21.04 8.11
CA ILE A 292 -3.74 -21.23 9.19
C ILE A 292 -2.32 -20.99 8.64
N GLY A 293 -1.49 -22.01 8.47
CA GLY A 293 -0.12 -21.88 7.98
C GLY A 293 0.05 -22.09 6.47
N ASP A 294 -1.02 -22.46 5.76
CA ASP A 294 -0.93 -22.95 4.38
C ASP A 294 -1.59 -21.99 3.38
N VAL A 295 -0.91 -21.75 2.26
CA VAL A 295 -1.49 -21.09 1.10
C VAL A 295 -2.28 -22.12 0.30
N VAL A 296 -3.58 -21.88 0.16
CA VAL A 296 -4.54 -22.79 -0.49
C VAL A 296 -5.24 -22.10 -1.65
N SER A 297 -5.98 -22.84 -2.46
CA SER A 297 -6.86 -22.25 -3.50
C SER A 297 -8.02 -21.46 -2.87
N LEU A 298 -8.65 -20.56 -3.64
CA LEU A 298 -9.87 -19.90 -3.18
C LEU A 298 -10.94 -20.95 -2.88
N GLU A 299 -11.16 -21.91 -3.79
CA GLU A 299 -12.14 -22.98 -3.66
C GLU A 299 -11.98 -23.73 -2.33
N GLU A 300 -10.74 -24.12 -2.00
CA GLU A 300 -10.42 -24.80 -0.76
C GLU A 300 -10.65 -23.90 0.46
N ARG A 301 -10.25 -22.62 0.40
CA ARG A 301 -10.44 -21.69 1.51
C ARG A 301 -11.91 -21.48 1.82
N PHE A 302 -12.74 -21.25 0.81
CA PHE A 302 -14.15 -20.95 1.02
C PHE A 302 -14.95 -22.20 1.38
N ALA A 303 -14.57 -23.39 0.90
CA ALA A 303 -15.12 -24.65 1.39
C ALA A 303 -14.81 -24.90 2.88
N ASP A 304 -13.64 -24.46 3.36
CA ASP A 304 -13.28 -24.50 4.79
C ASP A 304 -14.10 -23.49 5.62
N LEU A 305 -14.25 -22.26 5.12
CA LEU A 305 -15.07 -21.23 5.76
C LEU A 305 -16.53 -21.63 5.87
N GLU A 306 -17.10 -22.25 4.83
CA GLU A 306 -18.47 -22.76 4.83
C GLU A 306 -18.70 -23.82 5.92
N LYS A 307 -17.74 -24.74 6.09
CA LYS A 307 -17.82 -25.77 7.13
C LYS A 307 -17.73 -25.20 8.54
N ARG A 308 -16.87 -24.20 8.75
CA ARG A 308 -16.62 -23.61 10.08
C ARG A 308 -17.67 -22.57 10.46
N TYR A 309 -18.19 -21.83 9.49
CA TYR A 309 -19.08 -20.68 9.68
C TYR A 309 -20.22 -20.71 8.64
N PRO A 310 -21.17 -21.64 8.74
CA PRO A 310 -22.25 -21.75 7.76
C PRO A 310 -23.08 -20.46 7.64
N ASP A 311 -23.33 -19.77 8.75
CA ASP A 311 -24.05 -18.48 8.76
C ASP A 311 -23.28 -17.33 8.10
N PHE A 312 -21.94 -17.40 8.04
CA PHE A 312 -21.11 -16.41 7.37
C PHE A 312 -21.29 -16.49 5.85
N MET A 313 -21.33 -17.71 5.29
CA MET A 313 -21.50 -17.90 3.85
C MET A 313 -22.82 -17.34 3.35
N LEU A 314 -23.90 -17.54 4.12
CA LEU A 314 -25.24 -17.02 3.81
C LEU A 314 -25.34 -15.49 3.82
N LYS A 315 -24.46 -14.79 4.55
CA LYS A 315 -24.55 -13.34 4.75
C LYS A 315 -23.54 -12.54 3.95
N LYS A 316 -22.32 -13.07 3.79
CA LYS A 316 -21.17 -12.30 3.27
C LYS A 316 -20.19 -13.14 2.43
N GLY A 317 -20.19 -14.46 2.58
CA GLY A 317 -19.23 -15.33 1.90
C GLY A 317 -19.27 -15.22 0.39
N GLU A 318 -20.45 -15.10 -0.22
CA GLU A 318 -20.59 -14.91 -1.67
C GLU A 318 -19.92 -13.61 -2.16
N GLN A 319 -20.10 -12.50 -1.43
CA GLN A 319 -19.49 -11.22 -1.79
C GLN A 319 -17.97 -11.29 -1.70
N TRP A 320 -17.45 -11.90 -0.61
CA TRP A 320 -16.02 -12.10 -0.44
C TRP A 320 -15.42 -13.00 -1.52
N TRP A 321 -16.15 -14.07 -1.89
CA TRP A 321 -15.76 -14.99 -2.94
C TRP A 321 -15.59 -14.28 -4.28
N HIS A 322 -16.62 -13.56 -4.72
CA HIS A 322 -16.60 -12.86 -6.00
C HIS A 322 -15.51 -11.80 -6.06
N SER A 323 -15.37 -10.98 -5.02
CA SER A 323 -14.32 -9.97 -4.98
C SER A 323 -12.92 -10.57 -4.93
N ALA A 324 -12.72 -11.72 -4.27
CA ALA A 324 -11.42 -12.40 -4.29
C ALA A 324 -11.06 -12.90 -5.69
N GLN A 325 -12.04 -13.42 -6.45
CA GLN A 325 -11.85 -13.82 -7.85
C GLN A 325 -11.55 -12.63 -8.77
N GLU A 326 -12.25 -11.51 -8.58
CA GLU A 326 -12.01 -10.27 -9.33
C GLU A 326 -10.60 -9.73 -9.07
N VAL A 327 -10.15 -9.73 -7.81
CA VAL A 327 -8.79 -9.35 -7.45
C VAL A 327 -7.78 -10.32 -8.05
N GLU A 328 -8.01 -11.63 -7.99
CA GLU A 328 -7.11 -12.61 -8.63
C GLU A 328 -6.92 -12.31 -10.12
N LYS A 329 -8.01 -12.05 -10.83
CA LYS A 329 -7.99 -11.69 -12.25
C LYS A 329 -7.26 -10.36 -12.50
N GLU A 330 -7.45 -9.35 -11.64
CA GLU A 330 -6.74 -8.07 -11.76
C GLU A 330 -5.22 -8.21 -11.53
N LEU A 331 -4.81 -9.11 -10.62
CA LEU A 331 -3.41 -9.31 -10.26
C LEU A 331 -2.66 -10.19 -11.28
N PHE A 332 -3.31 -11.18 -11.88
CA PHE A 332 -2.65 -12.21 -12.68
C PHE A 332 -3.19 -12.42 -14.09
N GLU A 333 -4.23 -11.66 -14.50
CA GLU A 333 -4.96 -11.76 -15.79
C GLU A 333 -5.73 -13.08 -16.00
N GLU A 334 -5.14 -14.22 -15.62
CA GLU A 334 -5.73 -15.55 -15.64
C GLU A 334 -5.88 -16.13 -14.24
N ARG A 335 -4.87 -16.88 -13.77
CA ARG A 335 -4.82 -17.55 -12.46
C ARG A 335 -3.47 -17.33 -11.80
N MET A 336 -3.46 -17.51 -10.48
CA MET A 336 -2.24 -17.42 -9.71
C MET A 336 -1.13 -18.38 -10.22
N PRO A 337 0.08 -17.88 -10.49
CA PRO A 337 1.12 -18.68 -11.14
C PRO A 337 1.98 -19.53 -10.19
N PHE A 338 1.67 -19.58 -8.89
CA PHE A 338 2.52 -20.26 -7.90
C PHE A 338 1.82 -20.64 -6.60
#